data_AF-A0AA92YNF1-F1
#
_entry.id   AF-A0AA92YNF1-F1
#
_cell.length_a   1.000
_cell.length_b   1.000
_cell.length_c   1.000
_cell.angle_alpha   90.00
_cell.angle_beta   90.00
_cell.angle_gamma   90.00
#
_symmetry.space_group_name_H-M   'P 1'
#
loop_
_entity.id
_entity.type
_entity.pdbx_description
1 polymer ?
#
loop_
_entity_poly.entity_id
_entity_poly.type
_entity_poly.pdbx_seq_one_letter_code
_entity_poly.pdbx_strand_id
1 'polypeptide(L)'
;MNYTFKNTEINNKKATDFETKSLLYLIGRRKDSKEIEYIAFDCFNDVSGISKKSDKIWDIQSKNEKNLNPKKIGKYFFTLFDNYISSFDFKEFIFFCPVLKPEYKIDEKLNTYGIENIADKTLLRIKNGLNEEIKRVKGKTIDYSSEQLEFLKKVIIVEDTELDNEYIKTVTKFKKKEIKTDAFYKSVFQDLRDIQSSKKNSYIENSIITKIKDVLKFNRHLLTKDVETLIISRIIGCEVFEYKSIPV
;
A
#
# COMPACT_ATOMS: atom_id res chain seq x y z
N MET A 1 -18.70 -2.65 -16.46
CA MET A 1 -17.34 -3.08 -16.15
C MET A 1 -17.36 -3.68 -14.77
N ASN A 2 -16.86 -4.91 -14.62
CA ASN A 2 -16.92 -5.67 -13.38
C ASN A 2 -15.49 -5.93 -12.92
N TYR A 3 -15.21 -5.66 -11.65
CA TYR A 3 -13.99 -6.06 -10.98
C TYR A 3 -14.33 -7.18 -10.00
N THR A 4 -13.58 -8.27 -10.06
CA THR A 4 -13.77 -9.42 -9.16
C THR A 4 -12.59 -9.46 -8.20
N PHE A 5 -12.87 -9.48 -6.90
CA PHE A 5 -11.83 -9.72 -5.91
C PHE A 5 -11.28 -11.14 -6.06
N LYS A 6 -9.97 -11.26 -6.26
CA LYS A 6 -9.26 -12.52 -6.47
C LYS A 6 -8.06 -12.56 -5.52
N ASN A 7 -7.69 -13.77 -5.10
CA ASN A 7 -6.53 -14.00 -4.23
C ASN A 7 -6.62 -13.28 -2.88
N THR A 8 -7.82 -13.09 -2.36
CA THR A 8 -8.03 -12.59 -0.99
C THR A 8 -7.60 -13.69 -0.03
N GLU A 9 -6.62 -13.39 0.83
CA GLU A 9 -6.11 -14.41 1.75
C GLU A 9 -7.22 -14.83 2.73
N ILE A 10 -7.59 -16.11 2.74
CA ILE A 10 -8.65 -16.68 3.62
C ILE A 10 -8.25 -16.73 5.11
N ASN A 11 -7.04 -16.33 5.47
CA ASN A 11 -6.56 -16.53 6.82
C ASN A 11 -6.66 -15.26 7.66
N ASN A 12 -7.04 -15.43 8.94
CA ASN A 12 -6.88 -14.51 10.07
C ASN A 12 -5.41 -14.11 10.28
N LYS A 13 -4.72 -13.65 9.24
CA LYS A 13 -3.35 -13.18 9.31
C LYS A 13 -3.42 -11.76 9.83
N LYS A 14 -2.78 -11.57 10.99
CA LYS A 14 -2.45 -10.24 11.48
C LYS A 14 -1.78 -9.46 10.35
N ALA A 15 -2.20 -8.21 10.17
CA ALA A 15 -1.54 -7.28 9.26
C ALA A 15 -0.04 -7.29 9.54
N THR A 16 0.80 -7.13 8.53
CA THR A 16 2.24 -7.04 8.74
C THR A 16 2.65 -5.60 9.07
N ASP A 17 3.82 -5.44 9.68
CA ASP A 17 4.37 -4.10 9.93
C ASP A 17 4.56 -3.33 8.61
N PHE A 18 4.94 -4.03 7.53
CA PHE A 18 5.10 -3.45 6.20
C PHE A 18 3.78 -2.98 5.58
N GLU A 19 2.70 -3.75 5.73
CA GLU A 19 1.37 -3.32 5.30
C GLU A 19 0.96 -2.03 6.04
N THR A 20 1.16 -2.00 7.37
CA THR A 20 0.81 -0.83 8.19
C THR A 20 1.67 0.39 7.82
N LYS A 21 2.98 0.22 7.62
CA LYS A 21 3.87 1.28 7.12
C LYS A 21 3.44 1.80 5.76
N SER A 22 3.03 0.92 4.86
CA SER A 22 2.61 1.32 3.52
C SER A 22 1.31 2.15 3.53
N LEU A 23 0.38 1.83 4.44
CA LEU A 23 -0.77 2.68 4.74
C LEU A 23 -0.33 4.06 5.22
N LEU A 24 0.61 4.11 6.18
CA LEU A 24 1.07 5.39 6.75
C LEU A 24 1.85 6.21 5.72
N TYR A 25 2.58 5.55 4.82
CA TYR A 25 3.21 6.18 3.67
C TYR A 25 2.18 6.89 2.79
N LEU A 26 1.08 6.23 2.43
CA LEU A 26 0.01 6.81 1.59
C LEU A 26 -0.54 8.10 2.18
N ILE A 27 -0.85 8.09 3.48
CA ILE A 27 -1.57 9.21 4.11
C ILE A 27 -0.65 10.28 4.74
N GLY A 28 0.60 9.94 5.06
CA GLY A 28 1.51 10.82 5.78
C GLY A 28 2.68 11.39 4.97
N ARG A 29 3.17 10.65 3.96
CA ARG A 29 4.47 10.97 3.32
C ARG A 29 4.37 11.38 1.87
N ARG A 30 3.30 10.98 1.20
CA ARG A 30 3.07 11.37 -0.19
C ARG A 30 2.66 12.84 -0.29
N LYS A 31 3.09 13.49 -1.38
CA LYS A 31 2.70 14.88 -1.69
C LYS A 31 1.20 15.00 -1.95
N ASP A 32 0.59 13.98 -2.54
CA ASP A 32 -0.83 13.90 -2.86
C ASP A 32 -1.65 13.15 -1.79
N SER A 33 -1.11 12.96 -0.58
CA SER A 33 -1.81 12.22 0.49
C SER A 33 -3.18 12.80 0.85
N LYS A 34 -3.36 14.12 0.71
CA LYS A 34 -4.63 14.82 0.95
C LYS A 34 -5.75 14.41 -0.02
N GLU A 35 -5.43 13.81 -1.16
CA GLU A 35 -6.44 13.31 -2.09
C GLU A 35 -7.03 11.96 -1.63
N ILE A 36 -6.35 11.24 -0.75
CA ILE A 36 -6.74 9.91 -0.27
C ILE A 36 -7.71 10.06 0.90
N GLU A 37 -8.97 9.64 0.72
CA GLU A 37 -10.00 9.69 1.77
C GLU A 37 -10.19 8.33 2.44
N TYR A 38 -10.14 7.24 1.66
CA TYR A 38 -10.34 5.89 2.14
C TYR A 38 -9.10 5.04 1.91
N ILE A 39 -8.84 4.13 2.84
CA ILE A 39 -7.76 3.16 2.77
C ILE A 39 -8.39 1.78 2.86
N ALA A 40 -8.35 1.01 1.78
CA ALA A 40 -8.89 -0.34 1.70
C ALA A 40 -7.79 -1.38 1.92
N PHE A 41 -8.15 -2.51 2.53
CA PHE A 41 -7.24 -3.59 2.89
C PHE A 41 -7.61 -4.89 2.18
N ASP A 42 -6.63 -5.55 1.56
CA ASP A 42 -6.79 -6.82 0.84
C ASP A 42 -7.98 -6.82 -0.14
N CYS A 43 -8.31 -5.67 -0.71
CA CYS A 43 -9.39 -5.55 -1.70
C CYS A 43 -8.79 -5.63 -3.10
N PHE A 44 -7.99 -4.63 -3.49
CA PHE A 44 -7.29 -4.66 -4.77
C PHE A 44 -5.91 -5.31 -4.64
N ASN A 45 -5.20 -4.98 -3.57
CA ASN A 45 -3.90 -5.52 -3.19
C ASN A 45 -3.77 -5.40 -1.66
N ASP A 46 -2.57 -5.58 -1.10
CA ASP A 46 -2.35 -5.52 0.36
C ASP A 46 -2.97 -4.25 0.99
N VAL A 47 -2.70 -3.08 0.39
CA VAL A 47 -3.27 -1.78 0.79
C VAL A 47 -3.58 -0.95 -0.46
N SER A 48 -4.73 -0.28 -0.48
CA SER A 48 -5.04 0.66 -1.56
C SER A 48 -5.64 1.95 -1.03
N GLY A 49 -5.13 3.09 -1.49
CA GLY A 49 -5.72 4.41 -1.23
C GLY A 49 -6.79 4.72 -2.27
N ILE A 50 -7.89 5.35 -1.85
CA ILE A 50 -9.00 5.73 -2.73
C ILE A 50 -9.37 7.18 -2.49
N SER A 51 -9.58 7.93 -3.57
CA SER A 51 -9.99 9.32 -3.48
C SER A 51 -11.43 9.48 -3.00
N LYS A 52 -11.74 10.69 -2.51
CA LYS A 52 -13.11 11.05 -2.11
C LYS A 52 -14.17 10.83 -3.18
N LYS A 53 -13.82 11.12 -4.43
CA LYS A 53 -14.71 10.92 -5.58
C LYS A 53 -14.74 9.47 -6.07
N SER A 54 -13.91 8.61 -5.48
CA SER A 54 -13.71 7.22 -5.91
C SER A 54 -13.34 7.11 -7.39
N ASP A 55 -12.55 8.07 -7.88
CA ASP A 55 -12.07 8.20 -9.27
C ASP A 55 -10.57 7.92 -9.42
N LYS A 56 -9.84 7.76 -8.29
CA LYS A 56 -8.42 7.44 -8.26
C LYS A 56 -8.18 6.35 -7.23
N ILE A 57 -7.34 5.39 -7.61
CA ILE A 57 -6.84 4.34 -6.73
C ILE A 57 -5.31 4.35 -6.77
N TRP A 58 -4.68 4.39 -5.60
CA TRP A 58 -3.25 4.14 -5.43
C TRP A 58 -3.11 2.72 -4.91
N ASP A 59 -2.59 1.83 -5.74
CA ASP A 59 -2.49 0.41 -5.39
C ASP A 59 -1.12 0.08 -4.82
N ILE A 60 -1.07 -0.54 -3.63
CA ILE A 60 0.17 -0.92 -2.99
C ILE A 60 0.27 -2.42 -2.82
N GLN A 61 1.35 -2.98 -3.37
CA GLN A 61 1.85 -4.30 -3.02
C GLN A 61 3.01 -4.16 -2.04
N SER A 62 2.85 -4.67 -0.82
CA SER A 62 3.84 -4.54 0.26
C SER A 62 4.53 -5.88 0.54
N LYS A 63 5.86 -5.92 0.56
CA LYS A 63 6.59 -7.19 0.75
C LYS A 63 7.80 -7.02 1.67
N ASN A 64 7.72 -7.62 2.85
CA ASN A 64 8.81 -7.64 3.83
C ASN A 64 9.71 -8.87 3.64
N GLU A 65 10.62 -8.83 2.67
CA GLU A 65 11.57 -9.92 2.44
C GLU A 65 12.99 -9.40 2.32
N LYS A 66 13.85 -9.82 3.26
CA LYS A 66 15.24 -9.35 3.39
C LYS A 66 16.10 -9.55 2.14
N ASN A 67 15.84 -10.60 1.36
CA ASN A 67 16.63 -10.97 0.18
C ASN A 67 15.76 -10.99 -1.08
N LEU A 68 15.10 -9.87 -1.36
CA LEU A 68 14.34 -9.66 -2.60
C LEU A 68 15.28 -9.71 -3.80
N ASN A 69 15.32 -10.86 -4.48
CA ASN A 69 16.01 -10.95 -5.76
C ASN A 69 15.12 -10.35 -6.88
N PRO A 70 15.72 -9.87 -7.99
CA PRO A 70 14.99 -9.15 -9.03
C PRO A 70 13.88 -9.99 -9.67
N LYS A 71 14.11 -11.30 -9.82
CA LYS A 71 13.11 -12.22 -10.35
C LYS A 71 11.88 -12.32 -9.43
N LYS A 72 12.09 -12.31 -8.11
CA LYS A 72 11.01 -12.34 -7.13
C LYS A 72 10.23 -11.03 -7.08
N ILE A 73 10.92 -9.88 -7.20
CA ILE A 73 10.28 -8.57 -7.38
C ILE A 73 9.31 -8.63 -8.57
N GLY A 74 9.77 -9.13 -9.71
CA GLY A 74 8.93 -9.34 -10.89
C GLY A 74 7.69 -10.20 -10.63
N LYS A 75 7.83 -11.29 -9.88
CA LYS A 75 6.68 -12.12 -9.48
C LYS A 75 5.69 -11.35 -8.59
N TYR A 76 6.18 -10.56 -7.65
CA TYR A 76 5.31 -9.75 -6.79
C TYR A 76 4.60 -8.62 -7.55
N PHE A 77 5.18 -8.12 -8.64
CA PHE A 77 4.52 -7.16 -9.52
C PHE A 77 3.28 -7.73 -10.21
N PHE A 78 3.11 -9.05 -10.26
CA PHE A 78 1.97 -9.67 -10.93
C PHE A 78 0.62 -9.17 -10.41
N THR A 79 0.43 -8.97 -9.10
CA THR A 79 -0.87 -8.49 -8.58
C THR A 79 -1.17 -7.07 -9.02
N LEU A 80 -0.16 -6.19 -8.99
CA LEU A 80 -0.25 -4.83 -9.54
C LEU A 80 -0.55 -4.87 -11.05
N PHE A 81 0.10 -5.77 -11.78
CA PHE A 81 -0.13 -5.96 -13.21
C PHE A 81 -1.54 -6.48 -13.52
N ASP A 82 -2.06 -7.42 -12.73
CA ASP A 82 -3.43 -7.93 -12.88
C ASP A 82 -4.46 -6.81 -12.67
N ASN A 83 -4.20 -5.91 -11.72
CA ASN A 83 -5.00 -4.71 -11.50
C ASN A 83 -4.88 -3.71 -12.66
N TYR A 84 -3.68 -3.54 -13.22
CA TYR A 84 -3.43 -2.68 -14.38
C TYR A 84 -4.26 -3.07 -15.61
N ILE A 85 -4.38 -4.37 -15.89
CA ILE A 85 -5.20 -4.86 -17.01
C ILE A 85 -6.67 -5.10 -16.64
N SER A 86 -7.06 -4.76 -15.42
CA SER A 86 -8.43 -4.93 -14.96
C SER A 86 -9.36 -3.86 -15.55
N SER A 87 -10.65 -3.94 -15.20
CA SER A 87 -11.65 -2.98 -15.70
C SER A 87 -11.62 -1.62 -15.00
N PHE A 88 -10.84 -1.47 -13.93
CA PHE A 88 -10.68 -0.20 -13.22
C PHE A 88 -9.39 0.49 -13.60
N ASP A 89 -9.44 1.82 -13.68
CA ASP A 89 -8.27 2.65 -13.92
C ASP A 89 -7.60 3.03 -12.59
N PHE A 90 -6.40 2.50 -12.38
CA PHE A 90 -5.59 2.78 -11.21
C PHE A 90 -4.62 3.92 -11.51
N LYS A 91 -4.55 4.90 -10.61
CA LYS A 91 -3.72 6.09 -10.78
C LYS A 91 -2.23 5.73 -10.72
N GLU A 92 -1.84 4.91 -9.74
CA GLU A 92 -0.46 4.52 -9.49
C GLU A 92 -0.36 3.10 -8.95
N PHE A 93 0.75 2.43 -9.29
CA PHE A 93 1.10 1.10 -8.79
C PHE A 93 2.38 1.21 -7.97
N ILE A 94 2.31 0.90 -6.68
CA ILE A 94 3.39 1.11 -5.74
C ILE A 94 3.85 -0.25 -5.23
N PHE A 95 5.15 -0.51 -5.35
CA PHE A 95 5.79 -1.64 -4.70
C PHE A 95 6.56 -1.14 -3.47
N PHE A 96 6.07 -1.50 -2.28
CA PHE A 96 6.63 -1.08 -1.01
C PHE A 96 7.46 -2.22 -0.41
N CYS A 97 8.78 -2.04 -0.29
CA CYS A 97 9.72 -3.10 0.07
C CYS A 97 10.88 -2.62 0.94
N PRO A 98 11.65 -3.51 1.57
CA PRO A 98 12.92 -3.15 2.19
C PRO A 98 13.87 -2.50 1.19
N VAL A 99 14.90 -1.83 1.71
CA VAL A 99 16.03 -1.30 0.93
C VAL A 99 16.58 -2.38 0.02
N LEU A 100 16.57 -2.10 -1.28
CA LEU A 100 17.08 -3.02 -2.28
C LEU A 100 18.60 -2.94 -2.35
N LYS A 101 19.21 -3.98 -2.91
CA LYS A 101 20.67 -4.01 -3.03
C LYS A 101 21.16 -2.85 -3.90
N PRO A 102 22.25 -2.16 -3.53
CA PRO A 102 22.76 -1.01 -4.27
C PRO A 102 22.96 -1.29 -5.76
N GLU A 103 23.47 -2.47 -6.11
CA GLU A 103 23.71 -2.88 -7.50
C GLU A 103 22.45 -3.07 -8.37
N TYR A 104 21.26 -2.95 -7.78
CA TYR A 104 19.99 -2.96 -8.50
C TYR A 104 19.61 -1.59 -9.04
N LYS A 105 20.21 -0.52 -8.52
CA LYS A 105 19.87 0.87 -8.79
C LYS A 105 20.91 1.55 -9.67
N ILE A 106 20.51 2.63 -10.33
CA ILE A 106 21.40 3.57 -11.01
C ILE A 106 21.85 4.64 -10.02
N ASP A 107 20.90 5.28 -9.32
CA ASP A 107 21.15 6.15 -8.17
C ASP A 107 20.73 5.44 -6.87
N GLU A 108 21.72 5.09 -6.07
CA GLU A 108 21.56 4.38 -4.80
C GLU A 108 20.92 5.25 -3.70
N LYS A 109 20.96 6.58 -3.84
CA LYS A 109 20.45 7.54 -2.85
C LYS A 109 18.93 7.70 -2.90
N LEU A 110 18.30 7.32 -4.00
CA LEU A 110 16.86 7.40 -4.15
C LEU A 110 16.19 6.21 -3.44
N ASN A 111 15.20 6.52 -2.60
CA ASN A 111 14.35 5.53 -1.91
C ASN A 111 12.91 5.51 -2.45
N THR A 112 12.60 6.40 -3.40
CA THR A 112 11.34 6.40 -4.13
C THR A 112 11.63 6.75 -5.57
N TYR A 113 11.35 5.84 -6.50
CA TYR A 113 11.76 5.96 -7.90
C TYR A 113 10.93 5.04 -8.79
N GLY A 114 10.83 5.35 -10.08
CA GLY A 114 10.26 4.44 -11.08
C GLY A 114 11.31 3.50 -11.67
N ILE A 115 10.91 2.69 -12.64
CA ILE A 115 11.81 1.71 -13.28
C ILE A 115 13.04 2.34 -13.96
N GLU A 116 13.00 3.64 -14.26
CA GLU A 116 14.11 4.40 -14.84
C GLU A 116 15.35 4.44 -13.93
N ASN A 117 15.19 4.24 -12.62
CA ASN A 117 16.31 4.15 -11.68
C ASN A 117 16.82 2.71 -11.47
N ILE A 118 16.28 1.71 -12.16
CA ILE A 118 16.72 0.31 -12.04
C ILE A 118 17.77 0.01 -13.12
N ALA A 119 18.89 -0.59 -12.71
CA ALA A 119 19.93 -1.03 -13.65
C ALA A 119 19.39 -2.05 -14.67
N ASP A 120 19.80 -1.96 -15.94
CA ASP A 120 19.25 -2.77 -17.04
C ASP A 120 19.29 -4.29 -16.78
N LYS A 121 20.40 -4.80 -16.24
CA LYS A 121 20.55 -6.22 -15.88
C LYS A 121 19.49 -6.67 -14.87
N THR A 122 19.11 -5.79 -13.96
CA THR A 122 18.14 -6.02 -12.90
C THR A 122 16.73 -5.92 -13.47
N LEU A 123 16.46 -4.90 -14.29
CA LEU A 123 15.18 -4.71 -14.95
C LEU A 123 14.82 -5.90 -15.84
N LEU A 124 15.79 -6.45 -16.59
CA LEU A 124 15.59 -7.66 -17.39
C LEU A 124 15.13 -8.86 -16.53
N ARG A 125 15.74 -9.03 -15.35
CA ARG A 125 15.37 -10.11 -14.42
C ARG A 125 14.00 -9.89 -13.78
N ILE A 126 13.63 -8.64 -13.48
CA ILE A 126 12.27 -8.27 -13.04
C ILE A 126 11.26 -8.62 -14.12
N LYS A 127 11.49 -8.20 -15.36
CA LYS A 127 10.64 -8.54 -16.52
C LYS A 127 10.47 -10.05 -16.68
N ASN A 128 11.54 -10.81 -16.57
CA ASN A 128 11.47 -12.28 -16.63
C ASN A 128 10.63 -12.86 -15.49
N GLY A 129 10.79 -12.36 -14.27
CA GLY A 129 9.99 -12.78 -13.12
C GLY A 129 8.49 -12.50 -13.31
N LEU A 130 8.14 -11.32 -13.82
CA LEU A 130 6.77 -10.93 -14.13
C LEU A 130 6.17 -11.82 -15.24
N ASN A 131 6.89 -11.99 -16.35
CA ASN A 131 6.45 -12.82 -17.47
C ASN A 131 6.23 -14.28 -17.06
N GLU A 132 7.10 -14.83 -16.23
CA GLU A 132 6.91 -16.18 -15.67
C GLU A 132 5.62 -16.28 -14.87
N GLU A 133 5.33 -15.29 -14.03
CA GLU A 133 4.14 -15.29 -13.19
C GLU A 133 2.86 -15.09 -14.00
N ILE A 134 2.89 -14.21 -15.01
CA ILE A 134 1.80 -14.04 -15.99
C ILE A 134 1.51 -15.37 -16.69
N LYS A 135 2.54 -16.05 -17.21
CA LYS A 135 2.39 -17.34 -17.88
C LYS A 135 1.85 -18.42 -16.94
N ARG A 136 2.24 -18.38 -15.67
CA ARG A 136 1.77 -19.32 -14.63
C ARG A 136 0.29 -19.12 -14.32
N VAL A 137 -0.17 -17.88 -14.18
CA VAL A 137 -1.53 -17.57 -13.71
C VAL A 137 -2.53 -17.43 -14.86
N LYS A 138 -2.14 -16.79 -15.97
CA LYS A 138 -3.01 -16.50 -17.12
C LYS A 138 -2.82 -17.45 -18.31
N GLY A 139 -1.82 -18.33 -18.26
CA GLY A 139 -1.47 -19.21 -19.36
C GLY A 139 -0.64 -18.51 -20.44
N LYS A 140 -0.44 -19.19 -21.58
CA LYS A 140 0.41 -18.73 -22.68
C LYS A 140 -0.35 -18.28 -23.94
N THR A 141 -1.67 -18.27 -23.88
CA THR A 141 -2.54 -18.04 -25.05
C THR A 141 -2.56 -16.58 -25.48
N ILE A 142 -2.54 -15.66 -24.50
CA ILE A 142 -2.55 -14.21 -24.73
C ILE A 142 -1.14 -13.69 -24.50
N ASP A 143 -0.62 -12.90 -25.44
CA ASP A 143 0.63 -12.18 -25.28
C ASP A 143 0.37 -10.85 -24.58
N TYR A 144 1.03 -10.65 -23.43
CA TYR A 144 0.92 -9.45 -22.61
C TYR A 144 2.18 -8.58 -22.67
N SER A 145 3.04 -8.77 -23.68
CA SER A 145 4.35 -8.12 -23.74
C SER A 145 4.24 -6.58 -23.80
N SER A 146 3.27 -6.05 -24.54
CA SER A 146 3.02 -4.60 -24.66
C SER A 146 2.49 -4.03 -23.34
N GLU A 147 1.50 -4.69 -22.73
CA GLU A 147 0.90 -4.28 -21.46
C GLU A 147 1.93 -4.31 -20.33
N GLN A 148 2.82 -5.30 -20.32
CA GLN A 148 3.93 -5.36 -19.36
C GLN A 148 4.84 -4.14 -19.45
N LEU A 149 5.18 -3.70 -20.66
CA LEU A 149 6.04 -2.53 -20.85
C LEU A 149 5.38 -1.25 -20.36
N GLU A 150 4.10 -1.04 -20.70
CA GLU A 150 3.35 0.14 -20.25
C GLU A 150 3.07 0.11 -18.74
N PHE A 151 2.75 -1.06 -18.19
CA PHE A 151 2.60 -1.25 -16.75
C PHE A 151 3.88 -0.87 -16.00
N LEU A 152 5.04 -1.39 -16.42
CA LEU A 152 6.30 -1.15 -15.72
C LEU A 152 6.67 0.34 -15.66
N LYS A 153 6.33 1.12 -16.68
CA LYS A 153 6.52 2.59 -16.68
C LYS A 153 5.69 3.31 -15.61
N LYS A 154 4.59 2.70 -15.14
CA LYS A 154 3.70 3.25 -14.10
C LYS A 154 4.03 2.74 -12.69
N VAL A 155 4.98 1.81 -12.55
CA VAL A 155 5.37 1.26 -11.25
C VAL A 155 6.31 2.23 -10.54
N ILE A 156 5.97 2.52 -9.28
CA ILE A 156 6.82 3.27 -8.35
C ILE A 156 7.31 2.30 -7.28
N ILE A 157 8.62 2.23 -7.10
CA ILE A 157 9.26 1.46 -6.04
C ILE A 157 9.50 2.39 -4.85
N VAL A 158 9.11 1.97 -3.67
CA VAL A 158 9.30 2.69 -2.41
C VAL A 158 10.06 1.78 -1.44
N GLU A 159 11.29 2.16 -1.12
CA GLU A 159 12.15 1.47 -0.18
C GLU A 159 11.91 2.01 1.24
N ASP A 160 11.57 1.11 2.16
CA ASP A 160 11.40 1.43 3.58
C ASP A 160 12.77 1.62 4.24
N THR A 161 13.08 2.87 4.59
CA THR A 161 14.31 3.24 5.30
C THR A 161 14.07 3.64 6.75
N GLU A 162 12.83 3.59 7.24
CA GLU A 162 12.45 4.22 8.50
C GLU A 162 11.77 3.28 9.50
N LEU A 163 11.85 3.66 10.76
CA LEU A 163 11.25 2.92 11.86
C LEU A 163 9.74 3.17 11.93
N ASP A 164 9.01 2.22 12.51
CA ASP A 164 7.54 2.22 12.60
C ASP A 164 6.99 3.52 13.24
N ASN A 165 7.67 4.02 14.28
CA ASN A 165 7.34 5.26 14.99
C ASN A 165 7.46 6.51 14.10
N GLU A 166 8.42 6.54 13.18
CA GLU A 166 8.62 7.68 12.28
C GLU A 166 7.46 7.82 11.29
N TYR A 167 6.85 6.71 10.87
CA TYR A 167 5.65 6.76 10.03
C TYR A 167 4.47 7.42 10.76
N ILE A 168 4.24 7.09 12.04
CA ILE A 168 3.18 7.72 12.85
C ILE A 168 3.40 9.24 12.97
N LYS A 169 4.65 9.65 13.22
CA LYS A 169 5.03 11.08 13.32
C LYS A 169 4.74 11.85 12.02
N THR A 170 4.78 11.20 10.85
CA THR A 170 4.51 11.87 9.56
C THR A 170 3.03 12.10 9.27
N VAL A 171 2.12 11.33 9.86
CA VAL A 171 0.67 11.50 9.63
C VAL A 171 0.14 12.75 10.33
N THR A 172 0.64 13.02 11.54
CA THR A 172 0.19 14.19 12.30
C THR A 172 1.01 15.43 11.94
N LYS A 173 0.32 16.54 11.66
CA LYS A 173 0.95 17.82 11.25
C LYS A 173 1.40 18.67 12.44
N PHE A 174 1.73 18.05 13.56
CA PHE A 174 2.21 18.79 14.71
C PHE A 174 3.55 19.46 14.40
N LYS A 175 3.69 20.74 14.81
CA LYS A 175 4.95 21.49 14.63
C LYS A 175 6.12 20.82 15.36
N LYS A 176 5.87 20.24 16.53
CA LYS A 176 6.83 19.42 17.27
C LYS A 176 6.54 17.95 16.98
N LYS A 177 7.51 17.22 16.42
CA LYS A 177 7.38 15.79 16.11
C LYS A 177 7.67 14.88 17.30
N GLU A 178 8.39 15.38 18.29
CA GLU A 178 8.75 14.68 19.53
C GLU A 178 7.87 15.16 20.68
N ILE A 179 6.57 14.90 20.58
CA ILE A 179 5.61 15.22 21.66
C ILE A 179 5.65 14.14 22.74
N LYS A 180 5.83 12.89 22.32
CA LYS A 180 5.84 11.70 23.18
C LYS A 180 7.09 10.86 22.91
N THR A 181 7.30 9.83 23.73
CA THR A 181 8.42 8.90 23.61
C THR A 181 8.24 7.95 22.43
N ASP A 182 9.33 7.33 21.96
CA ASP A 182 9.25 6.33 20.88
C ASP A 182 8.44 5.09 21.26
N ALA A 183 8.50 4.68 22.54
CA ALA A 183 7.66 3.61 23.06
C ALA A 183 6.17 3.91 22.89
N PHE A 184 5.75 5.16 23.09
CA PHE A 184 4.38 5.60 22.84
C PHE A 184 4.03 5.48 21.35
N TYR A 185 4.84 6.03 20.45
CA TYR A 185 4.55 5.96 19.01
C TYR A 185 4.52 4.53 18.48
N LYS A 186 5.37 3.65 19.02
CA LYS A 186 5.34 2.21 18.72
C LYS A 186 4.03 1.56 19.21
N SER A 187 3.51 1.96 20.37
CA SER A 187 2.21 1.46 20.84
C SER A 187 1.06 1.91 19.93
N VAL A 188 1.08 3.17 19.45
CA VAL A 188 0.06 3.67 18.51
C VAL A 188 0.14 2.94 17.16
N PHE A 189 1.35 2.64 16.68
CA PHE A 189 1.53 1.82 15.49
C PHE A 189 0.92 0.42 15.66
N GLN A 190 1.16 -0.22 16.81
CA GLN A 190 0.58 -1.54 17.12
C GLN A 190 -0.95 -1.48 17.20
N ASP A 191 -1.52 -0.45 17.84
CA ASP A 191 -2.97 -0.22 17.89
C ASP A 191 -3.56 -0.14 16.47
N LEU A 192 -2.94 0.64 15.59
CA LEU A 192 -3.37 0.80 14.19
C LEU A 192 -3.28 -0.52 13.41
N ARG A 193 -2.20 -1.27 13.61
CA ARG A 193 -1.98 -2.59 12.99
C ARG A 193 -3.04 -3.61 13.45
N ASP A 194 -3.44 -3.58 14.72
CA ASP A 194 -4.48 -4.46 15.24
C ASP A 194 -5.86 -4.07 14.70
N ILE A 195 -6.16 -2.77 14.54
CA ILE A 195 -7.36 -2.28 13.85
C ILE A 195 -7.36 -2.76 12.39
N GLN A 196 -6.26 -2.59 11.66
CA GLN A 196 -6.14 -3.07 10.27
C GLN A 196 -6.40 -4.59 10.19
N SER A 197 -5.82 -5.36 11.11
CA SER A 197 -6.04 -6.82 11.19
C SER A 197 -7.52 -7.14 11.40
N SER A 198 -8.22 -6.42 12.27
CA SER A 198 -9.65 -6.63 12.52
C SER A 198 -10.52 -6.37 11.28
N LYS A 199 -10.15 -5.39 10.44
CA LYS A 199 -10.84 -5.05 9.19
C LYS A 199 -10.63 -6.11 8.10
N LYS A 200 -9.53 -6.86 8.16
CA LYS A 200 -9.23 -7.93 7.20
C LYS A 200 -10.05 -9.21 7.44
N ASN A 201 -10.70 -9.36 8.60
CA ASN A 201 -11.42 -10.58 9.03
C ASN A 201 -12.81 -10.76 8.38
N SER A 202 -12.89 -10.64 7.05
CA SER A 202 -14.10 -10.96 6.29
C SER A 202 -13.73 -11.58 4.93
N TYR A 203 -14.53 -12.55 4.49
CA TYR A 203 -14.32 -13.25 3.21
C TYR A 203 -15.00 -12.47 2.07
N ILE A 204 -14.21 -12.07 1.07
CA ILE A 204 -14.71 -11.28 -0.08
C ILE A 204 -14.33 -11.88 -1.45
N GLU A 205 -13.64 -13.02 -1.48
CA GLU A 205 -13.23 -13.70 -2.72
C GLU A 205 -14.41 -13.88 -3.66
N ASN A 206 -14.18 -13.69 -4.96
CA ASN A 206 -15.18 -13.77 -6.02
C ASN A 206 -16.32 -12.75 -5.93
N SER A 207 -16.35 -11.88 -4.92
CA SER A 207 -17.31 -10.78 -4.89
C SER A 207 -17.00 -9.79 -6.02
N ILE A 208 -18.06 -9.27 -6.63
CA ILE A 208 -17.98 -8.42 -7.82
C ILE A 208 -18.39 -7.00 -7.44
N ILE A 209 -17.60 -6.03 -7.86
CA ILE A 209 -17.94 -4.61 -7.78
C ILE A 209 -17.97 -3.97 -9.16
N THR A 210 -18.85 -2.98 -9.30
CA THR A 210 -19.03 -2.25 -10.57
C THR A 210 -18.53 -0.83 -10.49
N LYS A 211 -18.49 -0.27 -9.28
CA LYS A 211 -17.94 1.04 -8.98
C LYS A 211 -16.90 0.89 -7.88
N ILE A 212 -15.85 1.70 -7.93
CA ILE A 212 -14.77 1.71 -6.93
C ILE A 212 -15.35 1.89 -5.52
N LYS A 213 -16.34 2.76 -5.36
CA LYS A 213 -17.03 3.02 -4.07
C LYS A 213 -17.72 1.79 -3.47
N ASP A 214 -18.06 0.78 -4.27
CA ASP A 214 -18.69 -0.45 -3.76
C ASP A 214 -17.75 -1.23 -2.82
N VAL A 215 -16.42 -1.00 -2.88
CA VAL A 215 -15.44 -1.59 -1.95
C VAL A 215 -15.76 -1.26 -0.48
N LEU A 216 -16.39 -0.11 -0.23
CA LEU A 216 -16.72 0.32 1.12
C LEU A 216 -17.79 -0.58 1.78
N LYS A 217 -18.63 -1.26 0.98
CA LYS A 217 -19.67 -2.18 1.47
C LYS A 217 -19.10 -3.38 2.21
N PHE A 218 -17.83 -3.72 1.94
CA PHE A 218 -17.13 -4.85 2.58
C PHE A 218 -16.54 -4.49 3.94
N ASN A 219 -16.61 -3.21 4.35
CA ASN A 219 -16.09 -2.73 5.65
C ASN A 219 -14.61 -3.05 5.91
N ARG A 220 -13.82 -3.38 4.88
CA ARG A 220 -12.36 -3.59 4.94
C ARG A 220 -11.59 -2.29 4.69
N HIS A 221 -12.01 -1.20 5.32
CA HIS A 221 -11.42 0.11 5.12
C HIS A 221 -11.36 0.96 6.40
N LEU A 222 -10.53 1.99 6.36
CA LEU A 222 -10.50 3.11 7.29
C LEU A 222 -10.59 4.43 6.51
N LEU A 223 -11.13 5.47 7.13
CA LEU A 223 -10.93 6.83 6.61
C LEU A 223 -9.57 7.33 7.06
N THR A 224 -8.91 8.13 6.22
CA THR A 224 -7.67 8.82 6.59
C THR A 224 -7.85 9.62 7.88
N LYS A 225 -9.01 10.26 8.04
CA LYS A 225 -9.38 11.02 9.24
C LYS A 225 -9.51 10.16 10.49
N ASP A 226 -9.89 8.90 10.37
CA ASP A 226 -10.00 8.00 11.53
C ASP A 226 -8.60 7.70 12.07
N VAL A 227 -7.62 7.49 11.17
CA VAL A 227 -6.22 7.29 11.53
C VAL A 227 -5.62 8.55 12.17
N GLU A 228 -5.85 9.72 11.57
CA GLU A 228 -5.43 11.01 12.14
C GLU A 228 -6.03 11.21 13.55
N THR A 229 -7.34 10.96 13.69
CA THR A 229 -8.08 11.07 14.94
C THR A 229 -7.53 10.14 16.01
N LEU A 230 -7.30 8.87 15.68
CA LEU A 230 -6.72 7.88 16.60
C LEU A 230 -5.39 8.41 17.15
N ILE A 231 -4.48 8.86 16.28
CA ILE A 231 -3.15 9.32 16.71
C ILE A 231 -3.27 10.56 17.60
N ILE A 232 -4.12 11.53 17.23
CA ILE A 232 -4.33 12.76 18.00
C ILE A 232 -4.93 12.43 19.38
N SER A 233 -5.99 11.62 19.44
CA SER A 233 -6.63 11.22 20.70
C SER A 233 -5.66 10.48 21.62
N ARG A 234 -4.82 9.60 21.07
CA ARG A 234 -3.77 8.92 21.85
C ARG A 234 -2.73 9.91 22.40
N ILE A 235 -2.36 10.94 21.64
CA ILE A 235 -1.40 11.96 22.07
C ILE A 235 -1.96 12.82 23.22
N ILE A 236 -3.21 13.26 23.08
CA ILE A 236 -3.87 14.13 24.07
C ILE A 236 -4.27 13.34 25.32
N GLY A 237 -4.59 12.05 25.18
CA GLY A 237 -5.03 11.20 26.29
C GLY A 237 -6.54 11.31 26.57
N CYS A 238 -7.31 11.82 25.63
CA CYS A 238 -8.78 11.85 25.68
C CYS A 238 -9.36 11.67 24.26
N GLU A 239 -10.62 11.25 24.19
CA GLU A 239 -11.35 11.19 22.91
C GLU A 239 -11.78 12.59 22.49
N VAL A 240 -10.97 13.22 21.64
CA VAL A 240 -11.07 14.64 21.29
C VAL A 240 -12.38 14.99 20.59
N PHE A 241 -13.01 14.03 19.90
CA PHE A 241 -14.23 14.25 19.12
C PHE A 241 -15.50 13.72 19.77
N GLU A 242 -15.40 13.02 20.91
CA GLU A 242 -16.56 12.73 21.77
C GLU A 242 -16.77 13.83 22.82
N TYR A 243 -15.73 14.62 23.10
CA TYR A 243 -15.76 15.70 24.08
C TYR A 243 -16.52 16.92 23.54
N LYS A 244 -17.66 17.26 24.18
CA LYS A 244 -18.52 18.40 23.82
C LYS A 244 -18.05 19.76 24.36
N SER A 245 -16.86 19.86 24.93
CA SER A 245 -16.34 21.10 25.51
C SER A 245 -15.00 21.50 24.89
N ILE A 246 -14.72 22.80 24.89
CA ILE A 246 -13.41 23.35 24.51
C ILE A 246 -12.40 22.92 25.59
N PRO A 247 -11.30 22.24 25.24
CA PRO A 247 -10.22 21.98 26.19
C PRO A 247 -9.65 23.34 26.66
N VAL A 248 -9.70 23.58 27.97
CA VAL A 248 -9.17 24.80 28.61
C VAL A 248 -7.69 24.60 28.91
#